data_AF-A0A7K8HEQ2-F1
#
_entry.id   AF-A0A7K8HEQ2-F1
#
_cell.length_a   1.000
_cell.length_b   1.000
_cell.length_c   1.000
_cell.angle_alpha   90.00
_cell.angle_beta   90.00
_cell.angle_gamma   90.00
#
_symmetry.space_group_name_H-M   'P 1'
#
loop_
_entity.id
_entity.type
_entity.pdbx_description
1 polymer ?
#
loop_
_entity_poly.entity_id
_entity_poly.type
_entity_poly.pdbx_seq_one_letter_code
_entity_poly.pdbx_strand_id
1 'polypeptide(L)'
;LLVFLGLALPGTQGKVFSRCEMVRILRRYGFEGFEGTTVADWVCLVEHESSYNTRAYNNNGPSRDYGIFQINSKYWCNDGRTAGAKDACHISCSKLLTDNIEDDVRCAKKIAREAHGLSPW
;
A
#
# COMPACT_ATOMS: atom_id res chain seq x y z
N LEU A 1 -44.29 6.41 -18.17
CA LEU A 1 -42.85 6.65 -18.41
C LEU A 1 -42.12 6.32 -17.11
N LEU A 2 -41.48 5.15 -17.01
CA LEU A 2 -40.66 4.79 -15.84
C LEU A 2 -39.24 5.26 -16.10
N VAL A 3 -38.82 6.33 -15.45
CA VAL A 3 -37.45 6.84 -15.52
C VAL A 3 -36.60 6.00 -14.56
N PHE A 4 -35.86 5.04 -15.11
CA PHE A 4 -34.79 4.37 -14.36
C PHE A 4 -33.63 5.35 -14.19
N LEU A 5 -33.57 6.00 -13.03
CA LEU A 5 -32.40 6.75 -12.60
C LEU A 5 -31.31 5.73 -12.27
N GLY A 6 -30.41 5.46 -13.22
CA GLY A 6 -29.24 4.62 -12.99
C GLY A 6 -28.34 5.27 -11.95
N LEU A 7 -28.33 4.75 -10.71
CA LEU A 7 -27.30 5.06 -9.74
C LEU A 7 -25.97 4.53 -10.29
N ALA A 8 -25.13 5.42 -10.80
CA ALA A 8 -23.72 5.13 -11.00
C ALA A 8 -23.07 5.03 -9.62
N LEU A 9 -22.87 3.81 -9.13
CA LEU A 9 -22.00 3.57 -7.98
C LEU A 9 -20.60 4.06 -8.36
N PRO A 10 -19.95 4.92 -7.55
CA PRO A 10 -18.56 5.28 -7.76
C PRO A 10 -17.74 4.00 -7.88
N GLY A 11 -17.01 3.88 -8.99
CA GLY A 11 -16.30 2.66 -9.38
C GLY A 11 -15.47 2.12 -8.22
N THR A 12 -15.61 0.82 -8.00
CA THR A 12 -14.82 -0.01 -7.07
C THR A 12 -13.36 -0.16 -7.50
N GLN A 13 -12.90 0.60 -8.49
CA GLN A 13 -11.54 0.56 -9.01
C GLN A 13 -10.60 1.40 -8.15
N GLY A 14 -9.44 0.84 -7.77
CA GLY A 14 -8.39 1.57 -7.07
C GLY A 14 -7.65 2.50 -8.03
N LYS A 15 -7.07 3.58 -7.49
CA LYS A 15 -6.15 4.41 -8.27
C LYS A 15 -4.92 3.58 -8.67
N VAL A 16 -4.65 3.54 -9.96
CA VAL A 16 -3.38 3.04 -10.51
C VAL A 16 -2.53 4.26 -10.84
N PHE A 17 -1.44 4.45 -10.09
CA PHE A 17 -0.50 5.55 -10.39
C PHE A 17 0.31 5.23 -11.63
N SER A 18 0.55 6.22 -12.48
CA SER A 18 1.60 6.07 -13.49
C SER A 18 2.98 6.02 -12.81
N ARG A 19 3.95 5.35 -13.45
CA ARG A 19 5.34 5.29 -12.97
C ARG A 19 5.91 6.69 -12.65
N CYS A 20 5.68 7.68 -13.51
CA CYS A 20 6.16 9.05 -13.29
C CYS A 20 5.45 9.77 -12.14
N GLU A 21 4.17 9.51 -11.89
CA GLU A 21 3.50 10.01 -10.68
C GLU A 21 4.10 9.37 -9.42
N MET A 22 4.35 8.07 -9.45
CA MET A 22 4.97 7.36 -8.34
C MET A 22 6.36 7.93 -8.01
N VAL A 23 7.22 8.14 -9.01
CA VAL A 23 8.53 8.80 -8.82
C VAL A 23 8.39 10.17 -8.14
N ARG A 24 7.44 11.01 -8.58
CA ARG A 24 7.22 12.34 -7.99
C ARG A 24 6.75 12.25 -6.55
N ILE A 25 5.87 11.31 -6.25
CA ILE A 25 5.35 11.07 -4.90
C ILE A 25 6.48 10.59 -3.98
N LEU A 26 7.23 9.57 -4.38
CA LEU A 26 8.36 9.04 -3.60
C LEU A 26 9.42 10.12 -3.31
N ARG A 27 9.76 10.95 -4.32
CA ARG A 27 10.65 12.10 -4.11
C ARG A 27 10.07 13.11 -3.13
N ARG A 28 8.79 13.46 -3.27
CA ARG A 28 8.10 14.41 -2.37
C ARG A 28 8.09 13.93 -0.92
N TYR A 29 7.90 12.63 -0.70
CA TYR A 29 7.92 12.05 0.64
C TYR A 29 9.34 11.75 1.15
N GLY A 30 10.39 12.05 0.39
CA GLY A 30 11.79 11.88 0.81
C GLY A 30 12.19 10.41 0.92
N PHE A 31 11.99 9.64 -0.16
CA PHE A 31 12.47 8.25 -0.28
C PHE A 31 13.89 8.14 -0.84
N GLU A 32 14.41 9.18 -1.50
CA GLU A 32 15.79 9.20 -2.00
C GLU A 32 16.78 9.17 -0.82
N GLY A 33 17.61 8.12 -0.75
CA GLY A 33 18.57 7.90 0.34
C GLY A 33 17.98 7.37 1.64
N PHE A 34 16.66 7.13 1.71
CA PHE A 34 16.00 6.67 2.95
C PHE A 34 16.44 5.24 3.27
N GLU A 35 17.03 5.02 4.45
CA GLU A 35 17.61 3.71 4.84
C GLU A 35 18.58 3.15 3.78
N GLY A 36 19.33 4.03 3.10
CA GLY A 36 20.29 3.63 2.06
C GLY A 36 19.68 3.21 0.72
N THR A 37 18.36 3.34 0.56
CA THR A 37 17.64 3.00 -0.67
C THR A 37 17.55 4.18 -1.64
N THR A 38 17.20 3.91 -2.89
CA THR A 38 16.98 4.91 -3.96
C THR A 38 15.50 4.97 -4.34
N VAL A 39 15.06 6.06 -4.98
CA VAL A 39 13.69 6.10 -5.54
C VAL A 39 13.47 5.00 -6.58
N ALA A 40 14.51 4.57 -7.30
CA ALA A 40 14.40 3.49 -8.26
C ALA A 40 14.05 2.15 -7.59
N ASP A 41 14.61 1.86 -6.41
CA ASP A 41 14.31 0.66 -5.64
C ASP A 41 12.83 0.60 -5.26
N TRP A 42 12.29 1.71 -4.73
CA TRP A 42 10.89 1.81 -4.34
C TRP A 42 9.91 1.78 -5.52
N VAL A 43 10.30 2.35 -6.68
CA VAL A 43 9.49 2.21 -7.90
C VAL A 43 9.44 0.76 -8.36
N CYS A 44 10.59 0.08 -8.37
CA CYS A 44 10.67 -1.34 -8.74
C CYS A 44 9.81 -2.20 -7.81
N LEU A 45 9.91 -1.97 -6.50
CA LEU A 45 9.10 -2.63 -5.47
C LEU A 45 7.60 -2.43 -5.76
N VAL A 46 7.13 -1.19 -5.89
CA VAL A 46 5.70 -0.92 -6.14
C VAL A 46 5.20 -1.54 -7.44
N GLU A 47 6.04 -1.57 -8.48
CA GLU A 47 5.70 -2.21 -9.76
C GLU A 47 5.43 -3.71 -9.61
N HIS A 48 6.33 -4.42 -8.92
CA HIS A 48 6.26 -5.87 -8.78
C HIS A 48 5.29 -6.32 -7.69
N GLU A 49 5.08 -5.51 -6.65
CA GLU A 49 4.16 -5.81 -5.56
C GLU A 49 2.70 -5.57 -5.93
N SER A 50 2.40 -4.44 -6.55
CA SER A 50 1.01 -3.99 -6.72
C SER A 50 0.65 -3.55 -8.13
N SER A 51 1.60 -3.53 -9.07
CA SER A 51 1.42 -2.86 -10.37
C SER A 51 0.88 -1.44 -10.21
N TYR A 52 1.40 -0.71 -9.21
CA TYR A 52 1.01 0.67 -8.87
C TYR A 52 -0.45 0.87 -8.42
N ASN A 53 -1.19 -0.19 -8.11
CA ASN A 53 -2.60 -0.15 -7.74
C ASN A 53 -2.81 0.02 -6.23
N THR A 54 -3.45 1.11 -5.80
CA THR A 54 -3.76 1.39 -4.38
C THR A 54 -4.73 0.39 -3.77
N ARG A 55 -5.49 -0.36 -4.58
CA ARG A 55 -6.38 -1.43 -4.11
C ARG A 55 -5.85 -2.83 -4.40
N ALA A 56 -4.55 -2.97 -4.68
CA ALA A 56 -3.93 -4.28 -4.75
C ALA A 56 -4.14 -5.04 -3.44
N TYR A 57 -4.50 -6.31 -3.55
CA TYR A 57 -4.86 -7.15 -2.43
C TYR A 57 -4.48 -8.60 -2.74
N ASN A 58 -3.75 -9.21 -1.82
CA ASN A 58 -3.36 -10.60 -1.92
C ASN A 58 -3.74 -11.35 -0.64
N ASN A 59 -4.36 -12.52 -0.78
CA ASN A 59 -4.77 -13.36 0.35
C ASN A 59 -3.91 -14.62 0.41
N ASN A 60 -2.92 -14.61 1.31
CA ASN A 60 -1.97 -15.71 1.47
C ASN A 60 -2.52 -16.87 2.33
N GLY A 61 -3.75 -16.76 2.84
CA GLY A 61 -4.36 -17.71 3.76
C GLY A 61 -4.21 -17.25 5.22
N PRO A 62 -3.06 -17.50 5.89
CA PRO A 62 -2.84 -17.08 7.28
C PRO A 62 -2.81 -15.57 7.49
N SER A 63 -2.47 -14.79 6.45
CA SER A 63 -2.44 -13.33 6.45
C SER A 63 -2.75 -12.79 5.04
N ARG A 64 -2.84 -11.47 4.90
CA ARG A 64 -3.08 -10.79 3.63
C ARG A 64 -2.20 -9.56 3.47
N ASP A 65 -1.96 -9.18 2.23
CA ASP A 65 -1.20 -8.01 1.86
C ASP A 65 -2.11 -6.95 1.26
N TYR A 66 -1.87 -5.70 1.63
CA TYR A 66 -2.77 -4.59 1.33
C TYR A 66 -2.03 -3.44 0.67
N GLY A 67 -2.65 -2.91 -0.39
CA GLY A 67 -2.31 -1.61 -0.93
C GLY A 67 -1.08 -1.60 -1.81
N ILE A 68 -0.60 -0.37 -2.03
CA ILE A 68 0.42 -0.08 -3.04
C ILE A 68 1.80 -0.67 -2.71
N PHE A 69 2.07 -0.89 -1.43
CA PHE A 69 3.29 -1.53 -0.92
C PHE A 69 3.05 -2.96 -0.41
N GLN A 70 1.88 -3.57 -0.67
CA GLN A 70 1.55 -4.93 -0.21
C GLN A 70 1.88 -5.18 1.28
N ILE A 71 1.45 -4.27 2.15
CA ILE A 71 1.76 -4.34 3.59
C ILE A 71 0.94 -5.46 4.26
N ASN A 72 1.64 -6.37 4.95
CA ASN A 72 1.08 -7.61 5.48
C ASN A 72 0.35 -7.44 6.84
N SER A 73 -0.85 -8.03 6.95
CA SER A 73 -1.69 -7.99 8.17
C SER A 73 -1.20 -8.82 9.35
N LYS A 74 -0.23 -9.72 9.17
CA LYS A 74 0.34 -10.48 10.29
C LYS A 74 1.15 -9.59 11.22
N TYR A 75 1.82 -8.58 10.65
CA TYR A 75 2.81 -7.79 11.36
C TYR A 75 2.43 -6.31 11.46
N TRP A 76 1.90 -5.72 10.38
CA TRP A 76 1.95 -4.28 10.22
C TRP A 76 0.62 -3.56 10.41
N CYS A 77 -0.49 -4.13 9.93
CA CYS A 77 -1.82 -3.51 10.04
C CYS A 77 -2.84 -4.50 10.60
N ASN A 78 -3.95 -3.98 11.14
CA ASN A 78 -5.05 -4.80 11.64
C ASN A 78 -6.18 -4.92 10.61
N ASP A 79 -6.51 -6.15 10.20
CA ASP A 79 -7.67 -6.45 9.36
C ASP A 79 -8.84 -7.10 10.11
N GLY A 80 -8.70 -7.31 11.43
CA GLY A 80 -9.72 -7.91 12.30
C GLY A 80 -9.93 -9.41 12.13
N ARG A 81 -9.15 -10.08 11.26
CA ARG A 81 -9.34 -11.51 10.91
C ARG A 81 -8.03 -12.27 10.69
N THR A 82 -6.88 -11.66 10.97
CA THR A 82 -5.57 -12.31 10.93
C THR A 82 -5.22 -12.79 12.34
N ALA A 83 -5.08 -14.11 12.52
CA ALA A 83 -4.84 -14.68 13.84
C ALA A 83 -3.45 -14.29 14.37
N GLY A 84 -3.37 -13.79 15.62
CA GLY A 84 -2.13 -13.40 16.27
C GLY A 84 -1.36 -12.30 15.54
N ALA A 85 -2.07 -11.29 15.03
CA ALA A 85 -1.49 -10.12 14.38
C ALA A 85 -0.87 -9.13 15.40
N LYS A 86 0.16 -8.38 14.99
CA LYS A 86 0.84 -7.39 15.84
C LYS A 86 0.34 -5.95 15.68
N ASP A 87 -0.14 -5.58 14.48
CA ASP A 87 -0.53 -4.20 14.13
C ASP A 87 0.54 -3.15 14.49
N ALA A 88 1.78 -3.38 14.05
CA ALA A 88 2.91 -2.53 14.41
C ALA A 88 2.82 -1.10 13.83
N CYS A 89 2.07 -0.88 12.75
CA CYS A 89 1.80 0.47 12.23
C CYS A 89 0.60 1.14 12.92
N HIS A 90 -0.14 0.44 13.78
CA HIS A 90 -1.30 0.95 14.51
C HIS A 90 -2.39 1.52 13.60
N ILE A 91 -2.71 0.79 12.52
CA ILE A 91 -3.68 1.21 11.50
C ILE A 91 -4.56 0.05 11.08
N SER A 92 -5.81 0.35 10.69
CA SER A 92 -6.62 -0.63 9.97
C SER A 92 -6.03 -0.86 8.58
N CYS A 93 -5.93 -2.12 8.15
CA CYS A 93 -5.47 -2.46 6.79
C CYS A 93 -6.35 -1.83 5.69
N SER A 94 -7.60 -1.47 6.01
CA SER A 94 -8.48 -0.75 5.07
C SER A 94 -7.96 0.64 4.69
N LYS A 95 -7.14 1.28 5.53
CA LYS A 95 -6.52 2.58 5.24
C LYS A 95 -5.50 2.50 4.10
N LEU A 96 -4.90 1.33 3.93
CA LEU A 96 -3.94 1.03 2.86
C LEU A 96 -4.62 0.75 1.51
N LEU A 97 -5.96 0.75 1.45
CA LEU A 97 -6.73 0.54 0.22
C LEU A 97 -7.37 1.83 -0.32
N THR A 98 -6.93 2.99 0.17
CA THR A 98 -7.44 4.30 -0.27
C THR A 98 -6.54 4.92 -1.33
N ASP A 99 -7.07 5.88 -2.09
CA ASP A 99 -6.27 6.58 -3.10
C ASP A 99 -5.26 7.57 -2.48
N ASN A 100 -5.43 7.91 -1.20
CA ASN A 100 -4.47 8.69 -0.42
C ASN A 100 -3.48 7.73 0.26
N ILE A 101 -2.25 7.70 -0.26
CA ILE A 101 -1.21 6.77 0.20
C ILE A 101 -0.36 7.31 1.37
N GLU A 102 -0.83 8.30 2.12
CA GLU A 102 -0.05 8.85 3.24
C GLU A 102 0.18 7.82 4.36
N ASP A 103 -0.84 7.03 4.69
CA ASP A 103 -0.73 5.95 5.68
C ASP A 103 0.17 4.81 5.18
N ASP A 104 0.07 4.46 3.89
CA ASP A 104 0.93 3.51 3.20
C ASP A 104 2.41 3.93 3.28
N VAL A 105 2.71 5.19 2.93
CA VAL A 105 4.06 5.76 2.99
C VAL A 105 4.60 5.73 4.42
N ARG A 106 3.80 6.13 5.40
CA ARG A 106 4.19 6.16 6.82
C ARG A 106 4.56 4.75 7.30
N CYS A 107 3.74 3.76 6.98
CA CYS A 107 3.94 2.39 7.40
C CYS A 107 5.12 1.73 6.64
N ALA A 108 5.21 1.88 5.32
CA ALA A 108 6.35 1.36 4.54
C ALA A 108 7.70 1.93 5.02
N LYS A 109 7.76 3.22 5.38
CA LYS A 109 8.96 3.81 5.98
C LYS A 109 9.30 3.22 7.36
N LYS A 110 8.31 2.87 8.17
CA LYS A 110 8.52 2.16 9.43
C LYS A 110 9.11 0.77 9.19
N ILE A 111 8.53 0.01 8.25
CA ILE A 111 9.00 -1.32 7.86
C ILE A 111 10.46 -1.28 7.42
N ALA A 112 10.79 -0.39 6.47
CA ALA A 112 12.15 -0.30 5.95
C ALA A 112 13.17 0.17 7.00
N ARG A 113 12.76 1.04 7.93
CA ARG A 113 13.59 1.47 9.06
C ARG A 113 13.89 0.34 10.04
N GLU A 114 12.88 -0.48 10.36
CA GLU A 114 13.09 -1.65 11.25
C GLU A 114 13.96 -2.72 10.59
N ALA A 115 13.94 -2.82 9.26
CA ALA A 115 14.73 -3.78 8.49
C ALA A 115 16.09 -3.27 8.00
N HIS A 116 16.38 -1.97 8.16
CA HIS A 116 17.54 -1.29 7.56
C HIS A 116 17.65 -1.50 6.04
N GLY A 117 16.51 -1.46 5.33
CA GLY A 117 16.45 -1.69 3.89
C GLY A 117 15.09 -2.22 3.42
N LEU A 118 15.08 -2.94 2.30
CA LEU A 118 13.86 -3.44 1.65
C LEU A 118 13.65 -4.96 1.74
N SER A 119 14.46 -5.68 2.52
CA SER A 119 14.35 -7.14 2.68
C SER A 119 13.00 -7.69 3.17
N PRO A 120 12.08 -6.91 3.79
CA PRO A 120 10.72 -7.39 4.09
C PRO A 120 9.83 -7.59 2.86
N TRP A 121 10.24 -7.09 1.69
CA TRP A 121 9.65 -7.32 0.37
C TRP A 121 10.57 -8.26 -0.42
#